data_AF-A0AAJ1HS35-F1
#
_entry.id   AF-A0AAJ1HS35-F1
#
_cell.length_a   1.000
_cell.length_b   1.000
_cell.length_c   1.000
_cell.angle_alpha   90.00
_cell.angle_beta   90.00
_cell.angle_gamma   90.00
#
_symmetry.space_group_name_H-M   'P 1'
#
loop_
_entity.id
_entity.type
_entity.pdbx_description
1 polymer ?
#
loop_
_entity_poly.entity_id
_entity_poly.type
_entity_poly.pdbx_seq_one_letter_code
_entity_poly.pdbx_strand_id
1 'polypeptide(L)' 'MKASAKKTQQERLNAYKKEILMMMVSLDVNRTRANEIINLYEKYITNNWLGTGDIPIVTASMAARLILRAVEPESDKDGL' A
#
# COMPACT_ATOMS: atom_id res chain seq x y z
N MET A 1 -18.22 28.66 -2.85
CA MET A 1 -17.00 27.82 -2.82
C MET A 1 -17.34 26.56 -2.02
N LYS A 2 -17.28 25.36 -2.63
CA LYS A 2 -17.52 24.10 -1.91
C LYS A 2 -16.28 23.81 -1.04
N ALA A 3 -16.43 23.89 0.28
CA ALA A 3 -15.42 23.38 1.20
C ALA A 3 -15.33 21.87 0.98
N SER A 4 -14.27 21.42 0.32
CA SER A 4 -13.94 20.00 0.26
C SER A 4 -13.67 19.56 1.69
N ALA A 5 -14.53 18.70 2.26
CA ALA A 5 -14.33 18.16 3.59
C ALA A 5 -12.94 17.52 3.66
N LYS A 6 -12.08 17.99 4.57
CA LYS A 6 -10.77 17.36 4.79
C LYS A 6 -11.04 15.92 5.24
N LYS A 7 -10.59 14.95 4.46
CA LYS A 7 -10.69 13.52 4.82
C LYS A 7 -9.99 13.29 6.16
N THR A 8 -10.60 12.50 7.03
CA THR A 8 -9.95 12.09 8.28
C THR A 8 -8.72 11.23 7.97
N GLN A 9 -7.76 11.15 8.91
CA GLN A 9 -6.56 10.34 8.72
C GLN A 9 -6.91 8.85 8.48
N GLN A 10 -7.97 8.36 9.12
CA GLN A 10 -8.48 7.01 8.91
C GLN A 10 -9.07 6.80 7.50
N GLU A 11 -9.82 7.76 6.98
CA GLU A 11 -10.36 7.70 5.61
C GLU A 11 -9.24 7.70 4.57
N ARG A 12 -8.19 8.49 4.82
CA ARG A 12 -6.99 8.51 3.98
C ARG A 12 -6.26 7.18 4.00
N LEU A 13 -6.07 6.61 5.19
CA LEU A 13 -5.46 5.28 5.34
C LEU A 13 -6.27 4.20 4.62
N ASN A 14 -7.60 4.21 4.77
CA ASN A 14 -8.48 3.23 4.12
C ASN A 14 -8.45 3.36 2.59
N ALA A 15 -8.47 4.59 2.06
CA ALA A 15 -8.34 4.83 0.62
C ALA A 15 -6.99 4.34 0.09
N TYR A 16 -5.91 4.67 0.81
CA TYR A 16 -4.56 4.27 0.42
C TYR A 16 -4.36 2.74 0.45
N LYS A 17 -4.84 2.05 1.49
CA LYS A 17 -4.83 0.57 1.54
C LYS A 17 -5.62 -0.05 0.39
N LYS A 18 -6.75 0.56 -0.02
CA LYS A 18 -7.52 0.12 -1.17
C LYS A 18 -6.73 0.26 -2.47
N GLU A 19 -6.01 1.37 -2.66
CA GLU A 19 -5.15 1.56 -3.83
C GLU A 19 -4.01 0.54 -3.88
N ILE A 20 -3.36 0.26 -2.75
CA ILE A 20 -2.32 -0.78 -2.66
C ILE A 20 -2.91 -2.15 -3.03
N LEU A 21 -4.09 -2.48 -2.53
CA LEU A 21 -4.79 -3.73 -2.86
C LEU A 21 -5.04 -3.86 -4.36
N MET A 22 -5.52 -2.79 -5.02
CA MET A 22 -5.75 -2.81 -6.46
C MET A 22 -4.44 -3.03 -7.23
N MET A 23 -3.34 -2.42 -6.77
CA MET A 23 -2.01 -2.61 -7.37
C MET A 23 -1.54 -4.06 -7.21
N MET A 24 -1.66 -4.65 -6.03
CA MET A 24 -1.29 -6.06 -5.80
C MET A 24 -2.13 -7.02 -6.65
N VAL A 25 -3.44 -6.79 -6.77
CA VAL A 25 -4.31 -7.61 -7.62
C VAL A 25 -3.95 -7.46 -9.10
N SER A 26 -3.54 -6.27 -9.55
CA SER A 26 -3.04 -6.07 -10.93
C SER A 26 -1.68 -6.74 -11.21
N LEU A 27 -0.97 -7.15 -10.16
CA LEU A 27 0.26 -7.94 -10.23
C LEU A 27 -0.03 -9.43 -9.97
N ASP A 28 -1.26 -9.87 -10.25
CA ASP A 28 -1.74 -11.25 -10.11
C ASP A 28 -1.70 -11.83 -8.68
N VAL A 29 -1.56 -10.98 -7.66
CA VAL A 29 -1.65 -11.45 -6.27
C VAL A 29 -3.10 -11.70 -5.92
N ASN A 30 -3.39 -12.90 -5.41
CA ASN A 30 -4.71 -13.27 -4.95
C ASN A 30 -5.26 -12.23 -3.94
N ARG A 31 -6.50 -11.79 -4.13
CA ARG A 31 -7.11 -10.71 -3.33
C ARG A 31 -7.13 -10.99 -1.83
N THR A 32 -7.42 -12.22 -1.42
CA THR A 32 -7.42 -12.62 -0.01
C THR A 32 -6.00 -12.51 0.55
N ARG A 33 -5.02 -13.05 -0.18
CA ARG A 33 -3.61 -12.97 0.19
C ARG A 33 -3.09 -11.53 0.26
N ALA A 34 -3.44 -10.69 -0.71
CA ALA A 34 -3.07 -9.28 -0.72
C ALA A 34 -3.63 -8.53 0.50
N ASN A 35 -4.88 -8.79 0.89
CA ASN A 35 -5.45 -8.21 2.10
C ASN A 35 -4.72 -8.66 3.38
N GLU A 36 -4.39 -9.95 3.50
CA GLU A 36 -3.60 -10.46 4.63
C GLU A 36 -2.26 -9.73 4.73
N ILE A 37 -1.56 -9.61 3.61
CA ILE A 37 -0.25 -8.95 3.58
C ILE A 37 -0.38 -7.46 3.90
N ILE A 38 -1.35 -6.74 3.33
CA ILE A 38 -1.57 -5.31 3.64
C ILE A 38 -1.84 -5.11 5.13
N ASN A 39 -2.61 -6.00 5.75
CA ASN A 39 -2.87 -5.95 7.19
C ASN A 39 -1.61 -6.20 8.02
N LEU A 40 -0.74 -7.14 7.60
CA LEU A 40 0.56 -7.36 8.24
C LEU A 40 1.44 -6.10 8.21
N TYR A 41 1.37 -5.32 7.13
CA TYR A 41 2.15 -4.09 6.94
C TYR A 41 1.43 -2.82 7.44
N GLU A 42 0.24 -2.91 8.03
CA GLU A 42 -0.59 -1.74 8.33
C GLU A 42 0.11 -0.68 9.20
N LYS A 43 0.83 -1.09 10.24
CA LYS A 43 1.61 -0.16 11.07
C LYS A 43 2.68 0.56 10.28
N TYR A 44 3.34 -0.15 9.36
CA TYR A 44 4.41 0.42 8.54
C TYR A 44 3.84 1.39 7.49
N ILE A 45 2.75 0.99 6.83
CA ILE A 45 1.98 1.81 5.89
C ILE A 45 1.55 3.12 6.56
N THR A 46 0.98 3.03 7.75
CA THR A 46 0.45 4.18 8.49
C THR A 46 1.56 5.15 8.92
N ASN A 47 2.66 4.62 9.47
CA ASN A 47 3.69 5.44 10.10
C ASN A 47 4.76 5.96 9.13
N ASN A 48 5.02 5.25 8.03
CA ASN A 48 6.15 5.56 7.14
C ASN A 48 5.72 5.96 5.72
N TRP A 49 4.59 5.45 5.22
CA TRP A 49 4.25 5.58 3.80
C TRP A 49 3.08 6.52 3.53
N LEU A 50 2.08 6.55 4.39
CA LEU A 50 0.94 7.44 4.24
C LEU A 50 1.32 8.92 4.45
N GLY A 51 2.21 9.20 5.41
CA GLY A 51 2.60 10.56 5.77
C GLY A 51 1.45 11.43 6.29
N THR A 52 1.72 12.72 6.46
CA THR A 52 0.74 13.69 7.00
C THR A 52 0.11 14.59 5.93
N GLY A 53 0.78 14.79 4.78
CA GLY A 53 0.28 15.59 3.64
C GLY A 53 -0.78 14.89 2.80
N ASP A 54 -1.38 15.56 1.82
CA ASP A 54 -2.48 14.99 1.02
C ASP A 54 -2.06 13.80 0.13
N ILE A 55 -0.78 13.74 -0.23
CA ILE A 55 -0.19 12.69 -1.06
C ILE A 55 0.66 11.77 -0.16
N PRO A 56 0.54 10.43 -0.29
CA PRO A 56 1.42 9.49 0.39
C PRO A 56 2.89 9.73 0.05
N ILE A 57 3.77 9.52 1.04
CA ILE A 57 5.23 9.56 0.86
C ILE A 57 5.66 8.47 -0.13
N VAL A 58 5.05 7.30 -0.02
CA VAL A 58 5.27 6.18 -0.94
C VAL A 58 3.99 5.97 -1.75
N THR A 59 4.07 5.95 -3.06
CA THR A 59 2.88 5.71 -3.89
C THR A 59 2.34 4.29 -3.70
N ALA A 60 1.06 4.06 -3.99
CA ALA A 60 0.46 2.74 -3.83
C ALA A 60 1.14 1.66 -4.67
N SER A 61 1.63 2.02 -5.86
CA SER A 61 2.37 1.10 -6.74
C SER A 61 3.75 0.74 -6.18
N MET A 62 4.47 1.72 -5.60
CA MET A 62 5.73 1.46 -4.90
C MET A 62 5.52 0.61 -3.66
N ALA A 63 4.51 0.94 -2.84
CA ALA A 63 4.16 0.17 -1.65
C ALA A 63 3.85 -1.29 -1.98
N ALA A 64 3.05 -1.55 -3.01
CA ALA A 64 2.75 -2.90 -3.47
C ALA A 64 4.03 -3.68 -3.85
N ARG A 65 4.93 -3.09 -4.64
CA ARG A 65 6.20 -3.75 -5.02
C ARG A 65 7.12 -3.99 -3.83
N LEU A 66 7.25 -3.03 -2.91
CA LEU A 66 8.07 -3.15 -1.71
C LEU A 66 7.56 -4.26 -0.79
N ILE A 67 6.24 -4.31 -0.60
CA ILE A 67 5.58 -5.38 0.16
C ILE A 67 5.88 -6.74 -0.48
N LEU A 68 5.66 -6.87 -1.80
CA LEU A 68 5.86 -8.15 -2.49
C LEU A 68 7.31 -8.62 -2.44
N ARG A 69 8.28 -7.70 -2.62
CA ARG A 69 9.71 -8.02 -2.47
C ARG A 69 10.06 -8.52 -1.06
N ALA A 70 9.43 -7.96 -0.04
CA ALA A 70 9.71 -8.36 1.34
C ALA A 70 9.04 -9.69 1.73
N VAL A 71 7.90 -10.04 1.10
CA VAL A 71 7.17 -11.30 1.34
C VAL A 71 7.70 -12.45 0.50
N GLU A 72 8.24 -12.17 -0.69
CA GLU A 72 8.89 -13.14 -1.58
C GLU A 72 10.39 -12.86 -1.69
N PRO A 73 11.20 -13.20 -0.67
CA PRO A 73 12.66 -13.03 -0.74
C PRO A 73 13.35 -13.94 -1.78
N GLU A 74 12.62 -14.83 -2.47
CA GLU A 74 13.18 -15.83 -3.39
C GLU A 74 12.95 -15.53 -4.89
N SER A 75 12.93 -14.26 -5.29
CA SER A 75 13.07 -13.90 -6.72
C SER A 75 14.42 -13.25 -7.08
N ASP A 76 15.28 -12.94 -6.08
CA ASP A 76 16.65 -12.42 -6.30
C ASP A 76 17.68 -13.55 -6.57
N LYS A 77 17.24 -14.75 -7.00
CA LYS A 77 18.14 -15.86 -7.41
C LYS A 77 18.38 -15.98 -8.92
N ASP A 78 17.73 -15.16 -9.75
CA ASP A 78 17.98 -15.12 -11.20
C ASP A 78 18.23 -13.67 -11.65
N GLY A 79 19.48 -13.20 -11.52
CA GLY A 79 19.96 -12.04 -12.29
C GLY A 79 20.73 -10.96 -11.54
N LEU A 80 21.89 -11.32 -10.97
CA LEU A 80 23.09 -10.48 -11.00
C LEU A 80 24.29 -11.36 -11.36
#